data_AF-A0A6J7DNL7-F1
#
_entry.id   AF-A0A6J7DNL7-F1
#
_cell.length_a   1.000
_cell.length_b   1.000
_cell.length_c   1.000
_cell.angle_alpha   90.00
_cell.angle_beta   90.00
_cell.angle_gamma   90.00
#
_symmetry.space_group_name_H-M   'P 1'
#
loop_
_entity.id
_entity.type
_entity.pdbx_description
1 polymer ?
#
loop_
_entity_poly.entity_id
_entity_poly.type
_entity_poly.pdbx_seq_one_letter_code
_entity_poly.pdbx_strand_id
1 'polypeptide(L)'
;MSAGSPRRRRPIAAAALVTVGLVLMGGLYAAASSLASPARAGTNEASPELISQGAQLYKEGCSSCHGLNLEGVPADSANKANPKVNGPTLIGVGAAAVDFQVSTGRMPVGAYGKQVVAGRSSYTEEETSALAAYVASFAPGPAIPSKEDLDTTDASLAEGGELFRTNCSQCHNFAAQGGALSDGTFAPSIDPSQPNHIWEAMLTGPQNMPVFNDTTVNPDEKRAIIKYIASIKAESNPGGAPLGRVGPVSEGLLLWTLGLGALIACSVWLGAKAK
;
A
#
# COMPACT_ATOMS: atom_id res chain seq x y z
N MET A 1 78.65 -13.15 8.74
CA MET A 1 77.57 -14.00 8.20
C MET A 1 76.45 -13.10 7.73
N SER A 2 76.04 -13.29 6.47
CA SER A 2 74.89 -12.77 5.72
C SER A 2 74.63 -11.25 5.63
N ALA A 3 74.98 -10.72 4.46
CA ALA A 3 74.51 -9.45 3.93
C ALA A 3 73.03 -9.55 3.48
N GLY A 4 72.18 -8.67 3.98
CA GLY A 4 70.79 -8.52 3.53
C GLY A 4 70.72 -7.77 2.19
N SER A 5 70.26 -8.46 1.15
CA SER A 5 70.03 -7.91 -0.19
C SER A 5 68.97 -6.79 -0.18
N PRO A 6 69.16 -5.67 -0.89
CA PRO A 6 68.15 -4.63 -0.99
C PRO A 6 67.00 -5.11 -1.89
N ARG A 7 65.82 -5.35 -1.30
CA ARG A 7 64.58 -5.65 -2.02
C ARG A 7 64.23 -4.47 -2.95
N ARG A 8 64.64 -4.57 -4.23
CA ARG A 8 64.15 -3.68 -5.30
C ARG A 8 62.64 -3.90 -5.44
N ARG A 9 61.84 -2.97 -4.93
CA ARG A 9 60.38 -2.94 -5.18
C ARG A 9 60.17 -2.71 -6.67
N ARG A 10 59.81 -3.75 -7.41
CA ARG A 10 59.53 -3.67 -8.84
C ARG A 10 58.11 -3.09 -9.02
N PRO A 11 57.94 -1.88 -9.58
CA PRO A 11 56.63 -1.22 -9.70
C PRO A 11 55.62 -2.06 -10.51
N ILE A 12 56.12 -2.89 -11.43
CA ILE A 12 55.33 -3.83 -12.23
C ILE A 12 54.66 -4.90 -11.35
N ALA A 13 55.34 -5.36 -10.28
CA ALA A 13 54.77 -6.35 -9.36
C ALA A 13 53.63 -5.74 -8.51
N ALA A 14 53.73 -4.45 -8.17
CA ALA A 14 52.65 -3.75 -7.47
C ALA A 14 51.44 -3.52 -8.39
N ALA A 15 51.67 -3.11 -9.65
CA ALA A 15 50.60 -2.96 -10.63
C ALA A 15 49.88 -4.28 -10.93
N ALA A 16 50.63 -5.38 -11.08
CA ALA A 16 50.06 -6.72 -11.30
C ALA A 16 49.23 -7.21 -10.10
N LEU A 17 49.66 -6.91 -8.87
CA LEU A 17 48.88 -7.28 -7.67
C LEU A 17 47.58 -6.48 -7.56
N VAL A 18 47.59 -5.19 -7.93
CA VAL A 18 46.39 -4.36 -7.93
C VAL A 18 45.41 -4.80 -9.01
N THR A 19 45.86 -5.13 -10.22
CA THR A 19 44.97 -5.62 -11.28
C THR A 19 44.37 -6.97 -10.93
N VAL A 20 45.15 -7.91 -10.37
CA VAL A 20 44.62 -9.20 -9.89
C VAL A 20 43.61 -8.98 -8.76
N GLY A 21 43.88 -8.07 -7.82
CA GLY A 21 42.94 -7.70 -6.76
C GLY A 21 41.63 -7.13 -7.30
N LEU A 22 41.69 -6.23 -8.28
CA LEU A 22 40.50 -5.64 -8.92
C LEU A 22 39.69 -6.68 -9.71
N VAL A 23 40.35 -7.58 -10.42
CA VAL A 23 39.68 -8.67 -11.16
C VAL A 23 39.03 -9.66 -10.21
N LEU A 24 39.70 -10.02 -9.12
CA LEU A 24 39.12 -10.91 -8.09
C LEU A 24 37.93 -10.25 -7.41
N MET A 25 38.04 -8.99 -7.00
CA MET A 25 36.95 -8.27 -6.36
C MET A 25 35.77 -8.06 -7.31
N GLY A 26 36.03 -7.74 -8.58
CA GLY A 26 35.01 -7.63 -9.63
C GLY A 26 34.33 -8.97 -9.93
N GLY A 27 35.09 -10.08 -9.96
CA GLY A 27 34.56 -11.42 -10.13
C GLY A 27 33.72 -11.91 -8.95
N LEU A 28 34.16 -11.61 -7.72
CA LEU A 28 33.41 -11.89 -6.49
C LEU A 28 32.12 -11.07 -6.43
N TYR A 29 32.16 -9.79 -6.82
CA TYR A 29 30.97 -8.94 -6.87
C TYR A 29 29.98 -9.43 -7.94
N ALA A 30 30.46 -9.80 -9.13
CA ALA A 30 29.63 -10.37 -10.19
C ALA A 30 28.98 -11.69 -9.75
N ALA A 31 29.74 -12.58 -9.11
CA ALA A 31 29.22 -13.84 -8.58
C ALA A 31 28.24 -13.65 -7.40
N ALA A 32 28.49 -12.68 -6.52
CA ALA A 32 27.57 -12.33 -5.44
C ALA A 32 26.28 -11.71 -6.01
N SER A 33 26.37 -10.89 -7.06
CA SER A 33 25.21 -10.30 -7.73
C SER A 33 24.39 -11.31 -8.54
N SER A 34 24.98 -12.42 -8.98
CA SER A 34 24.22 -13.51 -9.62
C SER A 34 23.58 -14.45 -8.60
N LEU A 35 24.10 -14.53 -7.37
CA LEU A 35 23.51 -15.25 -6.25
C LEU A 35 22.43 -14.42 -5.53
N ALA A 36 22.56 -13.09 -5.54
CA ALA A 36 21.44 -12.19 -5.31
C ALA A 36 20.45 -12.43 -6.44
N SER A 37 19.45 -13.27 -6.19
CA SER A 37 18.35 -13.45 -7.12
C SER A 37 17.87 -12.05 -7.51
N PRO A 38 17.87 -11.65 -8.80
CA PRO A 38 17.01 -10.54 -9.17
C PRO A 38 15.63 -10.96 -8.66
N ALA A 39 14.98 -10.09 -7.87
CA ALA A 39 13.56 -10.19 -7.63
C ALA A 39 12.94 -10.59 -8.98
N ARG A 40 12.18 -11.69 -9.02
CA ARG A 40 11.60 -12.20 -10.25
C ARG A 40 10.94 -11.02 -10.94
N ALA A 41 11.60 -10.48 -11.97
CA ALA A 41 10.94 -9.77 -13.03
C ALA A 41 10.12 -10.87 -13.71
N GLY A 42 8.93 -11.12 -13.17
CA GLY A 42 7.91 -11.86 -13.88
C GLY A 42 7.76 -11.14 -15.19
N THR A 43 8.21 -11.76 -16.27
CA THR A 43 8.08 -11.29 -17.63
C THR A 43 6.60 -11.32 -18.01
N ASN A 44 5.87 -10.33 -17.52
CA ASN A 44 4.82 -9.68 -18.28
C ASN A 44 5.39 -8.30 -18.61
N GLU A 45 6.43 -8.25 -19.45
CA GLU A 45 6.75 -6.98 -20.11
C GLU A 45 5.48 -6.57 -20.83
N ALA A 46 4.85 -5.51 -20.32
CA ALA A 46 3.64 -4.98 -20.89
C ALA A 46 3.86 -4.77 -22.39
N SER A 47 2.89 -5.17 -23.22
CA SER A 47 3.04 -5.04 -24.65
C SER A 47 3.29 -3.56 -25.00
N PRO A 48 4.12 -3.27 -26.02
CA PRO A 48 4.33 -1.89 -26.46
C PRO A 48 3.02 -1.14 -26.77
N GLU A 49 2.01 -1.88 -27.24
CA GLU A 49 0.66 -1.37 -27.47
C GLU A 49 -0.02 -0.91 -26.17
N LEU A 50 0.05 -1.70 -25.09
CA LEU A 50 -0.52 -1.37 -23.79
C LEU A 50 0.16 -0.14 -23.18
N ILE A 51 1.49 -0.04 -23.30
CA ILE A 51 2.26 1.13 -22.85
C ILE A 51 1.88 2.37 -23.67
N SER A 52 1.70 2.24 -24.98
CA SER A 52 1.27 3.33 -25.88
C SER A 52 -0.13 3.84 -25.52
N GLN A 53 -1.07 2.93 -25.26
CA GLN A 53 -2.41 3.27 -24.79
C GLN A 53 -2.36 4.00 -23.44
N GLY A 54 -1.60 3.46 -22.48
CA GLY A 54 -1.39 4.10 -21.18
C GLY A 54 -0.78 5.50 -21.28
N ALA A 55 0.15 5.70 -22.21
CA ALA A 55 0.75 7.01 -22.47
C ALA A 55 -0.28 8.05 -22.97
N GLN A 56 -1.28 7.63 -23.76
CA GLN A 56 -2.34 8.54 -24.23
C GLN A 56 -3.27 8.92 -23.07
N LEU A 57 -3.74 7.93 -22.31
CA LEU A 57 -4.58 8.16 -21.13
C LEU A 57 -3.87 9.05 -20.10
N TYR A 58 -2.58 8.81 -19.87
CA TYR A 58 -1.77 9.60 -18.95
C TYR A 58 -1.65 11.07 -19.39
N LYS A 59 -1.41 11.30 -20.68
CA LYS A 59 -1.33 12.67 -21.24
C LYS A 59 -2.62 13.43 -21.02
N GLU A 60 -3.76 12.79 -21.21
CA GLU A 60 -5.08 13.40 -21.09
C GLU A 60 -5.52 13.63 -19.63
N GLY A 61 -5.25 12.66 -18.74
CA GLY A 61 -5.82 12.65 -17.39
C GLY A 61 -4.88 12.98 -16.24
N CYS A 62 -3.56 12.80 -16.41
CA CYS A 62 -2.62 12.79 -15.29
C CYS A 62 -1.49 13.82 -15.42
N SER A 63 -1.05 14.10 -16.65
CA SER A 63 0.16 14.87 -16.93
C SER A 63 0.12 16.32 -16.43
N SER A 64 -1.07 16.89 -16.27
CA SER A 64 -1.25 18.25 -15.77
C SER A 64 -0.73 18.42 -14.34
N CYS A 65 -0.87 17.40 -13.48
CA CYS A 65 -0.39 17.42 -12.10
C CYS A 65 0.92 16.66 -11.91
N HIS A 66 1.14 15.59 -12.68
CA HIS A 66 2.29 14.70 -12.51
C HIS A 66 3.43 14.92 -13.51
N GLY A 67 3.31 15.94 -14.37
CA GLY A 67 4.28 16.23 -15.43
C GLY A 67 4.14 15.28 -16.63
N LEU A 68 4.67 15.67 -17.78
CA LEU A 68 4.58 14.86 -19.01
C LEU A 68 5.45 13.59 -18.96
N ASN A 69 6.46 13.57 -18.09
CA ASN A 69 7.43 12.49 -17.91
C ASN A 69 7.42 11.93 -16.48
N LEU A 70 6.31 12.08 -15.75
CA LEU A 70 6.11 11.57 -14.38
C LEU A 70 7.00 12.25 -13.32
N GLU A 71 7.66 13.35 -13.68
CA GLU A 71 8.58 14.09 -12.83
C GLU A 71 7.88 14.77 -11.63
N GLY A 72 6.56 14.89 -11.67
CA GLY A 72 5.77 15.63 -10.70
C GLY A 72 5.84 17.14 -10.90
N VAL A 73 4.91 17.84 -10.30
CA VAL A 73 4.88 19.31 -10.26
C VAL A 73 5.04 19.73 -8.79
N PRO A 74 6.22 20.26 -8.39
CA PRO A 74 6.50 20.62 -7.00
C PRO A 74 5.47 21.61 -6.43
N ALA A 75 5.14 21.47 -5.14
CA ALA A 75 4.15 22.33 -4.50
C ALA A 75 4.51 23.83 -4.51
N ASP A 76 5.80 24.14 -4.67
CA ASP A 76 6.40 25.47 -4.71
C ASP A 76 6.73 25.97 -6.13
N SER A 77 6.45 25.18 -7.16
CA SER A 77 6.79 25.48 -8.56
C SER A 77 5.91 26.60 -9.14
N ALA A 78 6.31 27.85 -8.91
CA ALA A 78 6.01 29.10 -9.64
C ALA A 78 4.59 29.43 -10.14
N ASN A 79 3.56 28.62 -9.89
CA ASN A 79 2.17 28.95 -10.17
C ASN A 79 1.41 29.14 -8.86
N LYS A 80 1.83 30.16 -8.10
CA LYS A 80 1.13 30.66 -6.90
C LYS A 80 -0.33 31.05 -7.19
N ALA A 81 -0.75 31.08 -8.45
CA ALA A 81 -2.13 31.37 -8.85
C ALA A 81 -3.06 30.14 -8.80
N ASN A 82 -2.55 28.89 -8.78
CA ASN A 82 -3.40 27.71 -8.63
C ASN A 82 -2.69 26.50 -8.00
N PRO A 83 -2.70 26.33 -6.66
CA PRO A 83 -2.11 25.17 -5.97
C PRO A 83 -2.78 23.81 -6.29
N LYS A 84 -3.78 23.77 -7.18
CA LYS A 84 -4.51 22.56 -7.61
C LYS A 84 -3.83 21.79 -8.75
N VAL A 85 -2.63 22.19 -9.18
CA VAL A 85 -1.90 21.57 -10.29
C VAL A 85 -0.61 20.89 -9.80
N ASN A 86 -0.51 20.67 -8.48
CA ASN A 86 0.67 20.07 -7.86
C ASN A 86 0.41 18.56 -7.65
N GLY A 87 1.31 17.73 -8.15
CA GLY A 87 1.29 16.28 -7.96
C GLY A 87 2.70 15.76 -7.66
N PRO A 88 2.84 14.74 -6.80
CA PRO A 88 4.15 14.11 -6.56
C PRO A 88 4.67 13.45 -7.83
N THR A 89 5.97 13.15 -7.85
CA THR A 89 6.53 12.29 -8.90
C THR A 89 5.88 10.91 -8.87
N LEU A 90 5.70 10.32 -10.05
CA LEU A 90 5.24 8.94 -10.21
C LEU A 90 6.39 8.00 -10.64
N ILE A 91 7.62 8.51 -10.70
CA ILE A 91 8.79 7.67 -11.02
C ILE A 91 9.06 6.75 -9.82
N GLY A 92 9.02 5.43 -10.06
CA GLY A 92 9.35 4.41 -9.06
C GLY A 92 8.22 4.05 -8.09
N VAL A 93 7.01 4.63 -8.24
CA VAL A 93 5.85 4.28 -7.40
C VAL A 93 5.33 2.86 -7.69
N GLY A 94 5.59 2.35 -8.89
CA GLY A 94 5.21 1.00 -9.33
C GLY A 94 3.78 0.88 -9.87
N ALA A 95 3.52 -0.24 -10.55
CA ALA A 95 2.22 -0.54 -11.15
C ALA A 95 1.12 -0.73 -10.10
N ALA A 96 1.41 -1.37 -8.97
CA ALA A 96 0.45 -1.59 -7.89
C ALA A 96 -0.07 -0.28 -7.27
N ALA A 97 0.77 0.76 -7.19
CA ALA A 97 0.34 2.05 -6.67
C ALA A 97 -0.63 2.74 -7.62
N VAL A 98 -0.37 2.63 -8.93
CA VAL A 98 -1.27 3.20 -9.95
C VAL A 98 -2.58 2.45 -9.99
N ASP A 99 -2.54 1.11 -10.02
CA ASP A 99 -3.74 0.29 -9.98
C ASP A 99 -4.60 0.67 -8.78
N PHE A 100 -4.06 0.56 -7.57
CA PHE A 100 -4.78 0.88 -6.34
C PHE A 100 -5.39 2.29 -6.34
N GLN A 101 -4.63 3.32 -6.71
CA GLN A 101 -5.14 4.70 -6.64
C GLN A 101 -6.22 4.95 -7.70
N VAL A 102 -6.06 4.39 -8.90
CA VAL A 102 -6.99 4.61 -10.02
C VAL A 102 -8.24 3.73 -9.90
N SER A 103 -8.08 2.43 -9.66
CA SER A 103 -9.17 1.46 -9.53
C SER A 103 -10.09 1.77 -8.36
N THR A 104 -9.55 2.32 -7.26
CA THR A 104 -10.33 2.78 -6.11
C THR A 104 -10.94 4.18 -6.28
N GLY A 105 -10.72 4.83 -7.42
CA GLY A 105 -11.24 6.16 -7.74
C GLY A 105 -10.68 7.28 -6.87
N ARG A 106 -9.52 7.08 -6.23
CA ARG A 106 -8.79 8.14 -5.53
C ARG A 106 -8.08 9.06 -6.53
N MET A 107 -7.59 8.48 -7.62
CA MET A 107 -7.03 9.19 -8.75
C MET A 107 -7.89 8.97 -10.00
N PRO A 108 -8.11 10.02 -10.82
CA PRO A 108 -7.71 11.41 -10.62
C PRO A 108 -8.46 12.06 -9.44
N VAL A 109 -7.84 13.05 -8.77
CA VAL A 109 -8.42 13.66 -7.57
C VAL A 109 -9.70 14.43 -7.91
N GLY A 110 -10.85 13.89 -7.50
CA GLY A 110 -12.15 14.55 -7.70
C GLY A 110 -12.43 15.71 -6.74
N ALA A 111 -11.98 15.61 -5.49
CA ALA A 111 -12.15 16.63 -4.47
C ALA A 111 -10.88 16.80 -3.63
N TYR A 112 -10.39 18.03 -3.55
CA TYR A 112 -9.22 18.37 -2.73
C TYR A 112 -9.63 18.49 -1.25
N GLY A 113 -8.85 17.85 -0.38
CA GLY A 113 -9.05 17.85 1.06
C GLY A 113 -7.79 17.38 1.78
N LYS A 114 -7.89 17.18 3.10
CA LYS A 114 -6.75 16.68 3.90
C LYS A 114 -6.36 15.23 3.58
N GLN A 115 -7.27 14.48 2.97
CA GLN A 115 -7.09 13.11 2.52
C GLN A 115 -7.91 12.91 1.25
N VAL A 116 -7.36 12.16 0.30
CA VAL A 116 -8.06 11.76 -0.91
C VAL A 116 -8.93 10.55 -0.59
N VAL A 117 -10.23 10.68 -0.77
CA VAL A 117 -11.21 9.63 -0.45
C VAL A 117 -11.46 8.75 -1.67
N ALA A 118 -11.76 7.47 -1.43
CA ALA A 118 -12.16 6.57 -2.51
C ALA A 118 -13.46 7.10 -3.16
N GLY A 119 -13.57 6.87 -4.47
CA GLY A 119 -14.68 7.34 -5.28
C GLY A 119 -15.03 6.31 -6.34
N ARG A 120 -15.85 6.71 -7.31
CA ARG A 120 -16.07 5.92 -8.51
C ARG A 120 -14.86 6.06 -9.42
N SER A 121 -14.24 4.96 -9.82
CA SER A 121 -13.18 4.98 -10.83
C SER A 121 -13.69 5.64 -12.12
N SER A 122 -12.87 6.52 -12.68
CA SER A 122 -13.11 7.13 -14.00
C SER A 122 -12.60 6.27 -15.14
N TYR A 123 -11.83 5.22 -14.85
CA TYR A 123 -11.19 4.34 -15.81
C TYR A 123 -11.68 2.90 -15.66
N THR A 124 -11.70 2.16 -16.76
CA THR A 124 -11.93 0.70 -16.73
C THR A 124 -10.72 -0.04 -16.16
N GLU A 125 -10.87 -1.34 -15.91
CA GLU A 125 -9.77 -2.21 -15.46
C GLU A 125 -8.64 -2.27 -16.51
N GLU A 126 -9.00 -2.32 -17.79
CA GLU A 126 -8.06 -2.34 -18.90
C GLU A 126 -7.30 -1.01 -19.04
N GLU A 127 -8.02 0.12 -18.92
CA GLU A 127 -7.41 1.46 -18.94
C GLU A 127 -6.49 1.67 -17.72
N THR A 128 -6.90 1.18 -16.56
CA THR A 128 -6.09 1.22 -15.33
C THR A 128 -4.81 0.39 -15.49
N SER A 129 -4.93 -0.83 -16.04
CA SER A 129 -3.79 -1.68 -16.36
C SER A 129 -2.83 -1.02 -17.37
N ALA A 130 -3.37 -0.32 -18.38
CA ALA A 130 -2.57 0.44 -19.34
C ALA A 130 -1.81 1.60 -18.69
N LEU A 131 -2.47 2.38 -17.84
CA LEU A 131 -1.85 3.46 -17.04
C LEU A 131 -0.74 2.90 -16.13
N ALA A 132 -1.02 1.80 -15.42
CA ALA A 132 -0.06 1.16 -14.53
C ALA A 132 1.17 0.63 -15.28
N ALA A 133 0.97 0.00 -16.45
CA ALA A 133 2.04 -0.45 -17.34
C ALA A 133 2.89 0.71 -17.86
N TYR A 134 2.27 1.82 -18.28
CA TYR A 134 2.98 2.99 -18.72
C TYR A 134 3.85 3.59 -17.61
N VAL A 135 3.33 3.76 -16.40
CA VAL A 135 4.09 4.30 -15.27
C VAL A 135 5.24 3.38 -14.87
N ALA A 136 5.01 2.07 -14.81
CA ALA A 136 6.04 1.09 -14.48
C ALA A 136 7.18 1.00 -15.52
N SER A 137 6.96 1.50 -16.75
CA SER A 137 7.99 1.52 -17.80
C SER A 137 9.12 2.53 -17.54
N PHE A 138 8.91 3.52 -16.67
CA PHE A 138 9.90 4.57 -16.38
C PHE A 138 10.91 4.17 -15.31
N ALA A 139 10.49 3.38 -14.31
CA ALA A 139 11.36 2.90 -13.25
C ALA A 139 10.77 1.65 -12.55
N PRO A 140 11.62 0.78 -12.00
CA PRO A 140 11.16 -0.35 -11.18
C PRO A 140 10.33 0.12 -9.99
N GLY A 141 9.32 -0.65 -9.63
CA GLY A 141 8.50 -0.45 -8.45
C GLY A 141 7.62 -1.66 -8.17
N PRO A 142 6.80 -1.61 -7.11
CA PRO A 142 5.91 -2.72 -6.77
C PRO A 142 4.95 -3.08 -7.92
N ALA A 143 4.88 -4.37 -8.24
CA ALA A 143 4.00 -4.90 -9.28
C ALA A 143 2.59 -5.20 -8.74
N ILE A 144 1.60 -5.14 -9.63
CA ILE A 144 0.23 -5.59 -9.34
C ILE A 144 0.28 -7.07 -8.92
N PRO A 145 -0.37 -7.48 -7.81
CA PRO A 145 -0.36 -8.86 -7.35
C PRO A 145 -0.93 -9.82 -8.40
N SER A 146 -0.31 -10.99 -8.53
CA SER A 146 -0.83 -12.02 -9.42
C SER A 146 -2.05 -12.72 -8.81
N LYS A 147 -2.74 -13.57 -9.60
CA LYS A 147 -3.87 -14.35 -9.07
C LYS A 147 -3.42 -15.31 -7.97
N GLU A 148 -2.21 -15.85 -8.08
CA GLU A 148 -1.59 -16.71 -7.08
C GLU A 148 -1.28 -15.96 -5.78
N ASP A 149 -0.84 -14.70 -5.88
CA ASP A 149 -0.63 -13.85 -4.70
C ASP A 149 -1.93 -13.62 -3.93
N LEU A 150 -3.08 -13.63 -4.61
CA LEU A 150 -4.39 -13.39 -4.00
C LEU A 150 -5.09 -14.68 -3.52
N ASP A 151 -4.50 -15.86 -3.74
CA ASP A 151 -5.09 -17.13 -3.30
C ASP A 151 -4.89 -17.39 -1.81
N THR A 152 -5.91 -17.10 -1.02
CA THR A 152 -5.88 -17.26 0.44
C THR A 152 -6.24 -18.66 0.95
N THR A 153 -6.45 -19.64 0.06
CA THR A 153 -6.93 -20.99 0.42
C THR A 153 -6.07 -21.64 1.49
N ASP A 154 -4.75 -21.64 1.30
CA ASP A 154 -3.78 -22.28 2.21
C ASP A 154 -3.21 -21.32 3.28
N ALA A 155 -3.64 -20.06 3.30
CA ALA A 155 -3.09 -19.08 4.24
C ALA A 155 -3.54 -19.32 5.70
N SER A 156 -2.68 -18.99 6.67
CA SER A 156 -2.95 -19.20 8.09
C SER A 156 -3.87 -18.13 8.68
N LEU A 157 -5.04 -18.52 9.18
CA LEU A 157 -5.98 -17.57 9.79
C LEU A 157 -5.44 -16.99 11.11
N ALA A 158 -4.79 -17.82 11.92
CA ALA A 158 -4.26 -17.43 13.22
C ALA A 158 -3.14 -16.39 13.09
N GLU A 159 -2.21 -16.64 12.17
CA GLU A 159 -1.09 -15.75 11.85
C GLU A 159 -1.60 -14.42 11.29
N GLY A 160 -2.54 -14.46 10.34
CA GLY A 160 -3.17 -13.25 9.81
C GLY A 160 -3.84 -12.40 10.89
N GLY A 161 -4.48 -13.05 11.87
CA GLY A 161 -5.07 -12.36 13.01
C GLY A 161 -4.05 -11.74 13.95
N GLU A 162 -2.93 -12.41 14.19
CA GLU A 162 -1.82 -11.84 14.96
C GLU A 162 -1.26 -10.60 14.26
N LEU A 163 -0.87 -10.74 12.99
CA LEU A 163 -0.29 -9.67 12.18
C LEU A 163 -1.22 -8.46 12.04
N PHE A 164 -2.51 -8.69 11.80
CA PHE A 164 -3.48 -7.60 11.68
C PHE A 164 -3.65 -6.86 13.01
N ARG A 165 -3.74 -7.58 14.13
CA ARG A 165 -3.89 -6.97 15.45
C ARG A 165 -2.66 -6.15 15.84
N THR A 166 -1.46 -6.64 15.54
CA THR A 166 -0.21 -5.94 15.87
C THR A 166 0.04 -4.73 14.98
N ASN A 167 -0.24 -4.84 13.67
CA ASN A 167 0.21 -3.85 12.69
C ASN A 167 -0.89 -2.93 12.13
N CYS A 168 -2.15 -3.40 12.06
CA CYS A 168 -3.20 -2.71 11.29
C CYS A 168 -4.35 -2.20 12.16
N SER A 169 -4.68 -2.93 13.23
CA SER A 169 -5.88 -2.68 14.04
C SER A 169 -5.87 -1.34 14.78
N GLN A 170 -4.69 -0.78 15.02
CA GLN A 170 -4.53 0.54 15.65
C GLN A 170 -5.16 1.65 14.80
N CYS A 171 -5.15 1.49 13.48
CA CYS A 171 -5.76 2.45 12.54
C CYS A 171 -7.13 1.96 12.05
N HIS A 172 -7.23 0.69 11.64
CA HIS A 172 -8.43 0.16 10.99
C HIS A 172 -9.45 -0.45 11.95
N ASN A 173 -9.22 -0.39 13.27
CA ASN A 173 -10.00 -1.05 14.31
C ASN A 173 -9.91 -2.59 14.24
N PHE A 174 -10.19 -3.29 15.34
CA PHE A 174 -10.12 -4.76 15.44
C PHE A 174 -11.05 -5.49 14.47
N ALA A 175 -12.17 -4.85 14.10
CA ALA A 175 -13.15 -5.35 13.13
C ALA A 175 -12.92 -4.85 11.70
N ALA A 176 -11.77 -4.22 11.42
CA ALA A 176 -11.44 -3.62 10.12
C ALA A 176 -12.48 -2.60 9.62
N GLN A 177 -13.09 -1.84 10.54
CA GLN A 177 -14.14 -0.85 10.25
C GLN A 177 -13.60 0.56 9.95
N GLY A 178 -12.30 0.77 10.13
CA GLY A 178 -11.69 2.09 10.05
C GLY A 178 -11.67 2.80 11.40
N GLY A 179 -11.06 3.98 11.40
CA GLY A 179 -10.83 4.77 12.61
C GLY A 179 -10.42 6.20 12.27
N ALA A 180 -10.70 7.13 13.19
CA ALA A 180 -10.24 8.50 13.04
C ALA A 180 -8.72 8.57 13.23
N LEU A 181 -8.06 9.38 12.40
CA LEU A 181 -6.63 9.67 12.48
C LEU A 181 -6.43 11.16 12.81
N SER A 182 -5.18 11.56 12.99
CA SER A 182 -4.82 12.95 13.24
C SER A 182 -5.24 13.88 12.11
N ASP A 183 -5.38 15.16 12.44
CA ASP A 183 -5.73 16.23 11.52
C ASP A 183 -7.08 16.09 10.80
N GLY A 184 -7.98 15.23 11.26
CA GLY A 184 -9.28 15.01 10.60
C GLY A 184 -9.19 14.11 9.37
N THR A 185 -8.10 13.35 9.25
CA THR A 185 -7.99 12.21 8.34
C THR A 185 -8.56 10.95 9.00
N PHE A 186 -8.73 9.87 8.25
CA PHE A 186 -9.27 8.62 8.78
C PHE A 186 -8.77 7.39 8.01
N ALA A 187 -8.64 6.27 8.72
CA ALA A 187 -8.46 4.96 8.11
C ALA A 187 -9.83 4.46 7.63
N PRO A 188 -9.98 4.05 6.36
CA PRO A 188 -11.24 3.54 5.85
C PRO A 188 -11.57 2.14 6.40
N SER A 189 -12.85 1.77 6.31
CA SER A 189 -13.28 0.38 6.46
C SER A 189 -12.67 -0.47 5.35
N ILE A 190 -12.17 -1.66 5.68
CA ILE A 190 -11.56 -2.56 4.71
C ILE A 190 -12.64 -3.46 4.11
N ASP A 191 -12.74 -3.49 2.78
CA ASP A 191 -13.67 -4.33 2.04
C ASP A 191 -12.98 -5.63 1.61
N PRO A 192 -13.38 -6.80 2.14
CA PRO A 192 -12.77 -8.08 1.79
C PRO A 192 -13.12 -8.57 0.39
N SER A 193 -14.09 -7.95 -0.31
CA SER A 193 -14.49 -8.35 -1.66
C SER A 193 -13.44 -8.03 -2.73
N GLN A 194 -12.49 -7.13 -2.41
CA GLN A 194 -11.40 -6.70 -3.30
C GLN A 194 -10.04 -7.00 -2.66
N PRO A 195 -9.58 -8.27 -2.68
CA PRO A 195 -8.33 -8.67 -2.04
C PRO A 195 -7.09 -8.02 -2.68
N ASN A 196 -7.14 -7.71 -3.98
CA ASN A 196 -6.10 -6.94 -4.68
C ASN A 196 -5.89 -5.57 -4.02
N HIS A 197 -6.97 -4.82 -3.73
CA HIS A 197 -6.85 -3.52 -3.08
C HIS A 197 -6.23 -3.61 -1.69
N ILE A 198 -6.50 -4.68 -0.94
CA ILE A 198 -5.90 -4.89 0.39
C ILE A 198 -4.39 -5.15 0.23
N TRP A 199 -4.01 -6.01 -0.72
CA TRP A 199 -2.62 -6.30 -1.01
C TRP A 199 -1.84 -5.06 -1.42
N GLU A 200 -2.36 -4.30 -2.37
CA GLU A 200 -1.71 -3.11 -2.91
C GLU A 200 -1.65 -1.98 -1.88
N ALA A 201 -2.69 -1.82 -1.05
CA ALA A 201 -2.64 -0.86 0.06
C ALA A 201 -1.49 -1.19 1.04
N MET A 202 -1.32 -2.46 1.40
CA MET A 202 -0.18 -2.89 2.21
C MET A 202 1.14 -2.61 1.50
N LEU A 203 1.24 -2.98 0.22
CA LEU A 203 2.47 -2.91 -0.56
C LEU A 203 2.92 -1.47 -0.85
N THR A 204 1.97 -0.53 -1.00
CA THR A 204 2.24 0.84 -1.49
C THR A 204 2.10 1.90 -0.41
N GLY A 205 1.42 1.62 0.71
CA GLY A 205 1.26 2.56 1.83
C GLY A 205 0.55 3.85 1.41
N PRO A 206 -0.73 3.82 1.03
CA PRO A 206 -1.42 5.00 0.54
C PRO A 206 -1.59 6.07 1.63
N GLN A 207 -1.20 7.31 1.32
CA GLN A 207 -1.34 8.49 2.17
C GLN A 207 -0.64 8.33 3.53
N ASN A 208 -1.40 8.27 4.63
CA ASN A 208 -0.85 8.14 5.99
C ASN A 208 -0.56 6.68 6.38
N MET A 209 -0.90 5.71 5.52
CA MET A 209 -0.65 4.29 5.79
C MET A 209 0.84 3.95 5.56
N PRO A 210 1.54 3.33 6.52
CA PRO A 210 2.91 2.88 6.31
C PRO A 210 3.01 1.83 5.18
N VAL A 211 4.19 1.75 4.57
CA VAL A 211 4.50 0.75 3.55
C VAL A 211 4.86 -0.58 4.21
N PHE A 212 4.11 -1.63 3.89
CA PHE A 212 4.36 -3.02 4.27
C PHE A 212 4.82 -3.81 3.03
N ASN A 213 6.06 -3.55 2.63
CA ASN A 213 6.73 -4.25 1.52
C ASN A 213 7.01 -5.73 1.85
N ASP A 214 7.44 -6.50 0.85
CA ASP A 214 7.66 -7.95 0.97
C ASP A 214 8.79 -8.34 1.92
N THR A 215 9.61 -7.38 2.38
CA THR A 215 10.63 -7.61 3.40
C THR A 215 10.11 -7.40 4.82
N THR A 216 9.01 -6.67 4.99
CA THR A 216 8.39 -6.36 6.29
C THR A 216 7.19 -7.26 6.55
N VAL A 217 6.36 -7.47 5.52
CA VAL A 217 5.25 -8.42 5.50
C VAL A 217 5.37 -9.19 4.20
N ASN A 218 5.82 -10.43 4.27
CA ASN A 218 6.07 -11.25 3.10
C ASN A 218 4.75 -11.66 2.40
N PRO A 219 4.80 -12.20 1.17
CA PRO A 219 3.60 -12.58 0.43
C PRO A 219 2.67 -13.55 1.19
N ASP A 220 3.20 -14.52 1.92
CA ASP A 220 2.42 -15.51 2.68
C ASP A 220 1.68 -14.85 3.85
N GLU A 221 2.37 -13.94 4.55
CA GLU A 221 1.82 -13.11 5.62
C GLU A 221 0.73 -12.17 5.11
N LYS A 222 0.90 -11.57 3.93
CA LYS A 222 -0.14 -10.75 3.28
C LYS A 222 -1.40 -11.56 2.98
N ARG A 223 -1.25 -12.78 2.44
CA ARG A 223 -2.39 -13.69 2.22
C ARG A 223 -3.09 -14.05 3.52
N ALA A 224 -2.33 -14.28 4.59
CA ALA A 224 -2.87 -14.55 5.92
C ALA A 224 -3.69 -13.36 6.44
N ILE A 225 -3.19 -12.14 6.31
CA ILE A 225 -3.91 -10.91 6.70
C ILE A 225 -5.21 -10.77 5.90
N ILE A 226 -5.19 -10.95 4.58
CA ILE A 226 -6.38 -10.88 3.72
C ILE A 226 -7.41 -11.93 4.15
N LYS A 227 -6.98 -13.18 4.37
CA LYS A 227 -7.85 -14.26 4.87
C LYS A 227 -8.49 -13.89 6.20
N TYR A 228 -7.72 -13.33 7.11
CA TYR A 228 -8.22 -12.89 8.41
C TYR A 228 -9.26 -11.78 8.28
N ILE A 229 -8.99 -10.74 7.49
CA ILE A 229 -9.94 -9.65 7.24
C ILE A 229 -11.26 -10.20 6.65
N ALA A 230 -11.17 -11.10 5.68
CA ALA A 230 -12.34 -11.77 5.11
C ALA A 230 -13.13 -12.54 6.17
N SER A 231 -12.45 -13.29 7.04
CA SER A 231 -13.11 -14.04 8.11
C SER A 231 -13.86 -13.15 9.09
N ILE A 232 -13.25 -12.07 9.60
CA ILE A 232 -13.88 -11.20 10.60
C ILE A 232 -15.03 -10.41 10.00
N LYS A 233 -14.99 -10.11 8.70
CA LYS A 233 -16.07 -9.40 7.99
C LYS A 233 -17.24 -10.34 7.65
N ALA A 234 -16.97 -11.63 7.43
CA ALA A 234 -17.98 -12.65 7.20
C ALA A 234 -18.62 -13.19 8.49
N GLU A 235 -17.95 -13.03 9.64
CA GLU A 235 -18.41 -13.53 10.93
C GLU A 235 -19.82 -13.04 11.25
N SER A 236 -20.66 -13.93 11.78
CA SER A 236 -22.02 -13.56 12.19
C SER A 236 -22.03 -12.67 13.44
N ASN A 237 -23.19 -12.11 13.83
CA ASN A 237 -23.32 -11.30 15.04
C ASN A 237 -24.09 -12.06 16.14
N PRO A 238 -23.45 -13.02 16.84
CA PRO A 238 -24.08 -13.72 17.95
C PRO A 238 -24.25 -12.74 19.11
N GLY A 239 -25.48 -12.26 19.33
CA GLY A 239 -25.78 -11.23 20.33
C GLY A 239 -26.67 -10.09 19.84
N GLY A 240 -27.01 -10.06 18.55
CA GLY A 240 -27.97 -9.12 17.99
C GLY A 240 -27.33 -8.08 17.09
N ALA A 241 -27.80 -6.83 17.17
CA ALA A 241 -27.38 -5.78 16.24
C ALA A 241 -25.89 -5.41 16.45
N PRO A 242 -25.07 -5.35 15.39
CA PRO A 242 -23.63 -5.09 15.51
C PRO A 242 -23.25 -3.65 15.87
N LEU A 243 -24.18 -2.69 15.75
CA LEU A 243 -23.93 -1.26 15.97
C LEU A 243 -22.65 -0.74 15.29
N GLY A 244 -22.40 -1.22 14.07
CA GLY A 244 -21.22 -0.87 13.26
C GLY A 244 -19.91 -1.55 13.68
N ARG A 245 -19.91 -2.44 14.69
CA ARG A 245 -18.71 -3.11 15.24
C ARG A 245 -17.60 -2.13 15.65
N VAL A 246 -17.98 -0.92 16.05
CA VAL A 246 -17.07 0.14 16.51
C VAL A 246 -16.70 -0.10 17.98
N GLY A 247 -17.55 -0.79 18.74
CA GLY A 247 -17.33 -1.19 20.12
C GLY A 247 -18.11 -0.33 21.14
N PRO A 248 -17.56 -0.10 22.33
CA PRO A 248 -18.33 0.36 23.50
C PRO A 248 -18.93 1.76 23.37
N VAL A 249 -18.45 2.59 22.44
CA VAL A 249 -18.97 3.94 22.25
C VAL A 249 -20.37 3.92 21.63
N SER A 250 -20.57 3.16 20.54
CA SER A 250 -21.89 3.06 19.90
C SER A 250 -22.87 2.26 20.75
N GLU A 251 -22.39 1.20 21.40
CA GLU A 251 -23.15 0.42 22.38
C GLU A 251 -23.58 1.27 23.58
N GLY A 252 -22.66 2.05 24.16
CA GLY A 252 -22.92 2.93 25.28
C GLY A 252 -23.92 4.03 24.94
N LEU A 253 -23.83 4.62 23.74
CA LEU A 253 -24.81 5.61 23.27
C LEU A 253 -26.22 5.00 23.15
N LEU A 254 -26.33 3.79 22.63
CA LEU A 254 -27.62 3.10 22.52
C LEU A 254 -28.18 2.76 23.91
N LEU A 255 -27.36 2.21 24.81
CA LEU A 255 -27.76 1.92 26.18
C LEU A 255 -28.18 3.18 26.94
N TRP A 256 -27.49 4.30 26.74
CA TRP A 256 -27.81 5.56 27.40
C TRP A 256 -29.08 6.20 26.83
N THR A 257 -29.29 6.17 25.52
CA THR A 257 -30.47 6.79 24.90
C THR A 257 -31.72 5.93 25.05
N LEU A 258 -31.66 4.65 24.63
CA LEU A 258 -32.81 3.76 24.61
C LEU A 258 -32.95 2.97 25.91
N GLY A 259 -31.85 2.44 26.45
CA GLY A 259 -31.87 1.65 27.67
C GLY A 259 -32.29 2.49 28.88
N LEU A 260 -31.54 3.55 29.18
CA LEU A 260 -31.87 4.44 30.29
C LEU A 260 -33.18 5.21 30.03
N GLY A 261 -33.43 5.62 28.79
CA GLY A 261 -34.71 6.25 28.40
C GLY A 261 -35.92 5.35 28.70
N ALA A 262 -35.85 4.06 28.38
CA ALA A 262 -36.90 3.09 28.70
C ALA A 262 -37.06 2.91 30.23
N LEU A 263 -35.96 2.81 30.98
CA LEU A 263 -36.00 2.70 32.44
C LEU A 263 -36.64 3.92 33.11
N ILE A 264 -36.29 5.14 32.65
CA ILE A 264 -36.91 6.37 33.13
C ILE A 264 -38.41 6.38 32.81
N ALA A 265 -38.81 6.02 31.58
CA ALA A 265 -40.21 5.96 31.18
C ALA A 265 -41.01 4.95 32.02
N CYS A 266 -40.46 3.76 32.27
CA CYS A 266 -41.06 2.76 33.16
C CYS A 266 -41.19 3.28 34.59
N SER A 267 -40.16 3.96 35.11
CA SER A 267 -40.17 4.52 36.46
C SER A 267 -41.25 5.60 36.63
N VAL A 268 -41.37 6.51 35.65
CA VAL A 268 -42.41 7.54 35.62
C VAL A 268 -43.80 6.91 35.53
N TRP A 269 -43.98 5.90 34.68
CA TRP A 269 -45.25 5.20 34.53
C TRP A 269 -45.70 4.48 35.80
N LEU A 270 -44.78 3.75 36.45
CA LEU A 270 -45.05 3.07 37.72
C LEU A 270 -45.34 4.09 38.84
N GLY A 271 -44.57 5.17 38.92
CA GLY A 271 -44.79 6.25 39.88
C GLY A 271 -46.12 6.97 39.68
N ALA A 272 -46.58 7.15 38.44
CA ALA A 272 -47.87 7.75 38.12
C ALA A 272 -49.05 6.86 38.50
N LYS A 273 -48.91 5.53 38.42
CA LYS A 273 -49.94 4.55 38.82
C LYS A 273 -49.98 4.23 40.32
N ALA A 274 -48.92 4.58 41.06
CA ALA A 274 -48.83 4.34 42.51
C ALA A 274 -49.60 5.39 43.34
N LYS A 275 -50.07 6.46 42.71
CA LYS A 275 -51.09 7.37 43.24
C LYS A 275 -52.47 6.93 42.79
#